data_AF-A0A2N7VES2-F1
#
_entry.id   AF-A0A2N7VES2-F1
#
_cell.length_a   1.000
_cell.length_b   1.000
_cell.length_c   1.000
_cell.angle_alpha   90.00
_cell.angle_beta   90.00
_cell.angle_gamma   90.00
#
_symmetry.space_group_name_H-M   'P 1'
#
loop_
_entity.id
_entity.type
_entity.pdbx_description
1 polymer ?
#
loop_
_entity_poly.entity_id
_entity_poly.type
_entity_poly.pdbx_seq_one_letter_code
_entity_poly.pdbx_strand_id
1 'polypeptide(L)'
;MDILELARQAGLQVLLDARIGSQTYHSVSGSLPALQRFAEAVAAAAREGSPRRPNGHNGHTRHTTSSRHTAAARLRKRSPTFRRRRPASPHPSVASPHVQAT
;
A
#
# COMPACT_ATOMS: atom_id res chain seq x y z
N MET A 1 2.02 2.91 17.26
CA MET A 1 1.48 1.59 17.64
C MET A 1 2.50 0.94 18.56
N ASP A 2 2.11 0.61 19.80
CA ASP A 2 2.94 -0.19 20.70
C ASP A 2 2.50 -1.65 20.58
N ILE A 3 3.38 -2.49 20.02
CA ILE A 3 3.07 -3.90 19.73
C ILE A 3 3.03 -4.77 21.00
N LEU A 4 3.76 -4.39 22.05
CA LEU A 4 3.82 -5.16 23.30
C LEU A 4 2.54 -4.96 24.11
N GLU A 5 1.99 -3.75 24.12
CA GLU A 5 0.70 -3.48 24.75
C GLU A 5 -0.45 -4.21 24.02
N LEU A 6 -0.42 -4.27 22.69
CA LEU A 6 -1.39 -5.08 21.91
C LEU A 6 -1.30 -6.57 22.27
N ALA A 7 -0.09 -7.10 22.47
CA ALA A 7 0.10 -8.48 22.90
C ALA A 7 -0.53 -8.73 24.29
N ARG A 8 -0.31 -7.81 25.24
CA ARG A 8 -0.88 -7.90 26.60
C ARG A 8 -2.41 -7.83 26.58
N GLN A 9 -2.97 -6.90 25.80
CA GLN A 9 -4.42 -6.77 25.63
C GLN A 9 -5.06 -8.01 24.99
N ALA A 10 -4.36 -8.66 24.05
CA ALA A 10 -4.81 -9.90 23.44
C ALA A 10 -4.77 -11.11 24.40
N GLY A 11 -4.12 -10.96 25.55
CA GLY A 11 -3.93 -12.00 26.56
C GLY A 11 -2.67 -12.84 26.36
N LEU A 12 -1.66 -12.31 25.66
CA LEU A 12 -0.34 -12.92 25.57
C LEU A 12 0.53 -12.46 26.73
N GLN A 13 1.34 -13.38 27.25
CA GLN A 13 2.39 -13.09 28.21
C GLN A 13 3.60 -12.53 27.48
N VAL A 14 4.05 -11.35 27.87
CA VAL A 14 5.26 -10.71 27.34
C VAL A 14 6.37 -10.84 28.39
N LEU A 15 7.48 -11.46 28.02
CA LEU A 15 8.66 -11.66 28.85
C LEU A 15 9.84 -10.93 28.21
N LEU A 16 10.61 -10.21 29.02
CA LEU A 16 11.89 -9.67 28.59
C LEU A 16 12.95 -10.76 28.72
N ASP A 17 13.47 -11.25 27.58
CA ASP A 17 14.45 -12.34 27.61
C ASP A 17 15.87 -11.83 27.76
N ALA A 18 16.23 -10.81 26.97
CA ALA A 18 17.62 -10.34 26.91
C ALA A 18 17.72 -8.93 26.33
N ARG A 19 18.84 -8.28 26.65
CA ARG A 19 19.31 -7.09 25.96
C ARG A 19 20.72 -7.37 25.45
N ILE A 20 20.89 -7.31 24.13
CA ILE A 20 22.20 -7.48 23.48
C ILE A 20 22.59 -6.14 22.90
N GLY A 21 23.58 -5.49 23.51
CA GLY A 21 23.95 -4.11 23.18
C GLY A 21 22.81 -3.11 23.43
N SER A 22 22.38 -2.44 22.37
CA SER A 22 21.25 -1.50 22.39
C SER A 22 19.90 -2.16 22.08
N GLN A 23 19.89 -3.41 21.62
CA GLN A 23 18.67 -4.11 21.22
C GLN A 23 18.07 -4.89 22.39
N THR A 24 16.78 -4.70 22.61
CA THR A 24 15.99 -5.41 23.62
C THR A 24 15.12 -6.46 22.96
N TYR A 25 15.18 -7.70 23.46
CA TYR A 25 14.46 -8.86 22.92
C TYR A 25 13.36 -9.29 23.90
N HIS A 26 12.18 -9.53 23.37
CA HIS A 26 11.01 -9.94 24.14
C HIS A 26 10.43 -11.22 23.54
N SER A 27 10.15 -12.21 24.38
CA SER A 27 9.33 -13.37 24.02
C SER A 27 7.88 -13.08 24.33
N VAL A 28 7.01 -13.59 23.48
CA VAL A 28 5.57 -13.48 23.63
C VAL A 28 4.97 -14.88 23.54
N SER A 29 4.31 -15.32 24.60
CA SER A 29 3.79 -16.67 24.74
C SER A 29 2.31 -16.64 25.16
N GLY A 30 1.52 -17.60 24.69
CA GLY A 30 0.12 -17.70 25.06
C GLY A 30 -0.63 -18.73 24.24
N SER A 31 -1.95 -18.77 24.39
CA SER A 31 -2.80 -19.69 23.66
C SER A 31 -3.05 -19.24 22.22
N LEU A 32 -3.37 -20.19 21.33
CA LEU A 32 -3.69 -19.90 19.94
C LEU A 32 -4.82 -18.86 19.77
N PRO A 33 -5.93 -18.89 20.54
CA PRO A 33 -6.95 -17.85 20.48
C PRO A 33 -6.43 -16.45 20.86
N ALA A 34 -5.46 -16.35 21.78
CA ALA A 34 -4.84 -15.08 22.11
C ALA A 34 -3.96 -14.55 20.97
N LEU A 35 -3.22 -15.43 20.29
CA LEU A 35 -2.46 -15.09 19.09
C LEU A 35 -3.38 -14.58 17.97
N GLN A 36 -4.55 -15.19 17.80
CA GLN A 36 -5.51 -14.77 16.80
C GLN A 36 -6.06 -13.36 17.07
N ARG A 37 -6.46 -13.06 18.32
CA ARG A 37 -6.88 -11.71 18.74
C ARG A 37 -5.76 -10.68 18.55
N PHE A 38 -4.52 -11.06 18.84
CA PHE A 38 -3.36 -10.19 18.61
C PHE A 38 -3.19 -9.84 17.14
N ALA A 39 -3.27 -10.82 16.23
CA ALA A 39 -3.16 -10.59 14.80
C ALA A 39 -4.26 -9.64 14.28
N GLU A 40 -5.50 -9.81 14.76
CA GLU A 40 -6.61 -8.91 14.43
C GLU A 40 -6.36 -7.49 14.93
N ALA A 41 -5.90 -7.33 16.18
CA ALA A 41 -5.61 -6.03 16.77
C ALA A 41 -4.47 -5.31 16.03
N VAL A 42 -3.41 -6.02 15.64
CA VAL A 42 -2.32 -5.47 14.82
C VAL A 42 -2.83 -5.04 13.44
N ALA A 43 -3.67 -5.85 12.80
CA ALA A 43 -4.26 -5.50 11.50
C ALA A 43 -5.16 -4.26 11.59
N ALA A 44 -5.96 -4.13 12.66
CA ALA A 44 -6.78 -2.94 12.90
C ALA A 44 -5.93 -1.69 13.11
N ALA A 45 -4.92 -1.75 13.99
CA ALA A 45 -4.03 -0.64 14.29
C ALA A 45 -3.23 -0.16 13.07
N ALA A 46 -2.79 -1.09 12.21
CA ALA A 46 -2.10 -0.76 10.97
C ALA A 46 -3.01 0.00 9.98
N ARG A 47 -4.31 -0.27 9.98
CA ARG A 47 -5.30 0.41 9.12
C ARG A 47 -5.61 1.83 9.61
N GLU A 48 -5.61 2.07 10.92
CA GLU A 48 -5.79 3.40 11.52
C GLU A 48 -4.56 4.29 11.40
N GLY A 49 -3.36 3.70 11.45
CA GLY A 49 -2.10 4.42 11.25
C GLY A 49 -1.81 4.79 9.78
N SER A 50 -2.56 4.26 8.82
CA SER A 50 -2.48 4.71 7.43
C SER A 50 -3.17 6.07 7.35
N PRO A 51 -2.49 7.14 6.88
CA PRO A 51 -3.16 8.41 6.68
C PRO A 51 -4.27 8.17 5.66
N ARG A 52 -5.51 8.15 6.13
CA ARG A 52 -6.69 8.12 5.28
C ARG A 52 -6.54 9.30 4.35
N ARG A 53 -6.07 9.05 3.11
CA ARG A 53 -6.21 10.01 2.02
C ARG A 53 -7.70 10.34 2.03
N PRO A 54 -8.10 11.59 2.27
CA PRO A 54 -9.50 11.92 2.37
C PRO A 54 -10.13 11.48 1.05
N ASN A 55 -10.98 10.46 1.15
CA ASN A 55 -11.75 9.95 0.03
C ASN A 55 -12.61 11.14 -0.39
N GLY A 56 -12.27 11.74 -1.54
CA GLY A 56 -12.95 12.90 -2.09
C GLY A 56 -14.36 12.50 -2.49
N HIS A 57 -15.28 12.51 -1.53
CA HIS A 57 -16.70 12.46 -1.80
C HIS A 57 -17.02 13.82 -2.41
N ASN A 58 -16.97 13.89 -3.74
CA ASN A 58 -17.34 15.04 -4.54
C ASN A 58 -18.86 15.24 -4.39
N GLY A 59 -19.26 15.82 -3.26
CA GLY A 59 -20.58 16.39 -3.05
C GLY A 59 -20.77 17.45 -4.11
N HIS A 60 -21.60 17.14 -5.09
CA HIS A 60 -22.09 18.08 -6.09
C HIS A 60 -22.89 19.17 -5.37
N THR A 61 -22.24 20.20 -4.86
CA THR A 61 -22.90 21.49 -4.62
C THR A 61 -23.17 22.11 -5.99
N ARG A 62 -24.39 21.85 -6.48
CA ARG A 62 -25.02 22.62 -7.55
C ARG A 62 -25.10 24.08 -7.11
N HIS A 63 -24.08 24.86 -7.42
CA HIS A 63 -24.22 26.31 -7.50
C HIS A 63 -24.89 26.63 -8.82
N THR A 64 -26.22 26.72 -8.78
CA THR A 64 -27.02 27.36 -9.80
C THR A 64 -26.73 28.86 -9.75
N THR A 65 -25.78 29.33 -10.55
CA THR A 65 -25.74 30.74 -10.93
C THR A 65 -25.61 30.81 -12.45
N SER A 66 -26.78 30.95 -13.04
CA SER A 66 -27.00 31.53 -14.35
C SER A 66 -26.10 32.76 -14.52
N SER A 67 -25.17 32.72 -15.47
CA SER A 67 -24.69 33.94 -16.12
C SER A 67 -24.41 33.64 -17.58
N ARG A 68 -25.13 34.40 -18.40
CA ARG A 68 -25.35 34.22 -19.82
C ARG A 68 -24.12 34.65 -20.63
N HIS A 69 -23.86 33.87 -21.68
CA HIS A 69 -23.49 34.29 -23.03
C HIS A 69 -22.82 35.67 -23.22
N THR A 70 -21.56 35.66 -23.67
CA THR A 70 -21.18 36.38 -24.90
C THR A 70 -20.05 35.67 -25.63
N ALA A 71 -20.25 35.54 -26.94
CA ALA A 71 -19.39 34.89 -27.92
C ALA A 71 -18.07 35.64 -28.16
N ALA A 72 -17.02 34.91 -28.54
CA ALA A 72 -16.23 35.23 -29.72
C ALA A 72 -15.19 34.14 -30.00
N ALA A 73 -15.38 33.47 -31.14
CA ALA A 73 -14.36 33.18 -32.15
C ALA A 73 -12.90 32.98 -31.69
N ARG A 74 -12.34 31.81 -32.03
CA ARG A 74 -11.37 31.72 -33.15
C ARG A 74 -11.04 30.27 -33.51
N LEU A 75 -11.59 29.90 -34.67
CA LEU A 75 -11.17 28.86 -35.59
C LEU A 75 -9.67 28.97 -35.90
N ARG A 76 -8.93 27.86 -35.76
CA ARG A 76 -7.75 27.51 -36.58
C ARG A 76 -7.33 26.06 -36.30
N LYS A 77 -7.77 25.11 -37.12
CA LYS A 77 -7.13 24.59 -38.35
C LYS A 77 -5.85 23.75 -38.09
N ARG A 78 -6.03 22.44 -38.36
CA ARG A 78 -5.14 21.52 -39.09
C ARG A 78 -4.05 20.78 -38.29
N SER A 79 -4.34 19.50 -38.04
CA SER A 79 -3.37 18.39 -38.11
C SER A 79 -2.79 18.30 -39.54
N PRO A 80 -1.59 17.71 -39.77
CA PRO A 80 -1.53 16.24 -39.81
C PRO A 80 -0.17 15.57 -39.46
N THR A 81 -0.28 14.29 -39.05
CA THR A 81 0.54 13.11 -39.36
C THR A 81 2.07 13.21 -39.55
N PHE A 82 2.82 12.46 -38.73
CA PHE A 82 3.77 11.36 -39.06
C PHE A 82 4.52 11.04 -37.74
N ARG A 83 4.83 9.80 -37.31
CA ARG A 83 5.22 8.61 -38.05
C ARG A 83 5.09 7.38 -37.12
N ARG A 84 4.58 6.27 -37.68
CA ARG A 84 4.75 4.87 -37.23
C ARG A 84 6.20 4.60 -36.78
N ARG A 85 6.52 3.70 -35.84
CA ARG A 85 6.37 2.23 -35.87
C ARG A 85 6.57 1.70 -34.43
N ARG A 86 5.62 0.97 -33.86
CA ARG A 86 5.42 -0.51 -33.82
C ARG A 86 6.44 -1.30 -32.93
N PRO A 87 5.96 -2.34 -32.23
CA PRO A 87 6.56 -2.93 -31.03
C PRO A 87 7.40 -4.19 -31.33
N ALA A 88 8.17 -4.67 -30.33
CA ALA A 88 8.49 -6.09 -30.14
C ALA A 88 9.25 -6.32 -28.81
N SER A 89 8.59 -6.95 -27.84
CA SER A 89 9.21 -7.96 -26.96
C SER A 89 9.49 -9.22 -27.82
N PRO A 90 10.37 -10.20 -27.51
CA PRO A 90 10.49 -10.89 -26.20
C PRO A 90 11.92 -11.39 -25.82
N HIS A 91 12.00 -12.05 -24.67
CA HIS A 91 13.14 -12.79 -24.11
C HIS A 91 13.65 -13.95 -25.01
N PRO A 92 14.91 -14.37 -24.83
CA PRO A 92 15.20 -15.76 -24.42
C PRO A 92 16.20 -15.76 -23.26
N SER A 93 15.90 -16.31 -22.07
CA SER A 93 15.91 -17.74 -21.72
C SER A 93 17.04 -18.54 -22.39
N VAL A 94 18.19 -18.58 -21.71
CA VAL A 94 19.23 -19.62 -21.82
C VAL A 94 19.51 -20.03 -20.38
N ALA A 95 18.90 -21.12 -19.90
CA ALA A 95 19.33 -22.50 -20.09
C ALA A 95 20.73 -22.74 -19.48
N SER A 96 20.69 -23.48 -18.38
CA SER A 96 21.79 -24.09 -17.65
C SER A 96 22.84 -24.76 -18.54
N PRO A 97 24.06 -24.91 -17.99
CA PRO A 97 24.72 -26.20 -18.05
C PRO A 97 24.93 -26.77 -16.65
N HIS A 98 24.33 -27.94 -16.49
CA HIS A 98 24.70 -28.97 -15.54
C HIS A 98 26.18 -29.30 -15.71
N VAL A 99 26.97 -29.26 -14.64
CA VAL A 99 28.23 -30.03 -14.58
C VAL A 99 28.20 -30.81 -13.28
N GLN A 100 27.79 -32.08 -13.41
CA GLN A 100 28.23 -33.13 -12.51
C GLN A 100 29.68 -33.43 -12.86
N ALA A 101 30.55 -33.54 -11.86
CA ALA A 101 31.75 -34.35 -11.96
C ALA A 101 32.18 -34.76 -10.55
N THR A 102 31.95 -36.05 -10.27
CA THR A 102 32.71 -36.98 -9.41
C THR A 102 33.00 -36.61 -7.97
#